data_AF-A0A813NSD5-F1
#
_entry.id   AF-A0A813NSD5-F1
#
_cell.length_a   1.000
_cell.length_b   1.000
_cell.length_c   1.000
_cell.angle_alpha   90.00
_cell.angle_beta   90.00
_cell.angle_gamma   90.00
#
_symmetry.space_group_name_H-M   'P 1'
#
loop_
_entity.id
_entity.type
_entity.pdbx_description
1 polymer ?
#
loop_
_entity_poly.entity_id
_entity_poly.type
_entity_poly.pdbx_seq_one_letter_code
_entity_poly.pdbx_strand_id
1 'polypeptide(L)'
;MHPNLAKHLHCEECVQLIEEYEKCNKENKYMRYMGVCSDIQYKMTACIQKELRDRRNIGGENLKKKELENYAKKNPEFAAKLKLYEELKAKEQNQKNQPS
;
A
#
# COMPACT_ATOMS: atom_id res chain seq x y z
N MET A 1 12.47 13.37 -10.22
CA MET A 1 11.78 12.17 -10.76
C MET A 1 10.29 12.48 -10.78
N HIS A 2 9.67 12.62 -11.96
CA HIS A 2 8.22 12.82 -12.06
C HIS A 2 7.52 11.47 -11.86
N PRO A 3 6.50 11.35 -11.01
CA PRO A 3 5.76 10.10 -10.84
C PRO A 3 5.10 9.69 -12.17
N ASN A 4 4.95 8.38 -12.42
CA ASN A 4 4.15 7.96 -13.57
C ASN A 4 2.70 8.44 -13.36
N LEU A 5 2.06 9.01 -14.39
CA LEU A 5 0.67 9.49 -14.35
C LEU A 5 -0.26 8.62 -15.19
N ALA A 6 0.21 7.49 -15.73
CA ALA A 6 -0.63 6.62 -16.53
C ALA A 6 -1.78 6.07 -15.66
N LYS A 7 -3.00 6.60 -15.86
CA LYS A 7 -4.17 6.39 -15.00
C LYS A 7 -4.46 4.92 -14.69
N HIS A 8 -4.26 4.02 -15.65
CA HIS A 8 -4.49 2.59 -15.49
C HIS A 8 -3.55 1.89 -14.48
N LEU A 9 -2.47 2.55 -14.03
CA LEU A 9 -1.51 2.01 -13.07
C LEU A 9 -1.78 2.40 -11.62
N HIS A 10 -2.83 3.19 -11.39
CA HIS A 10 -3.14 3.82 -10.11
C HIS A 10 -4.51 3.39 -9.60
N CYS A 11 -4.70 3.45 -8.28
CA CYS A 11 -6.02 3.28 -7.68
C CYS A 11 -6.95 4.44 -8.05
N GLU A 12 -8.26 4.21 -7.97
CA GLU A 12 -9.29 5.18 -8.36
C GLU A 12 -9.11 6.56 -7.69
N GLU A 13 -8.76 6.58 -6.40
CA GLU A 13 -8.50 7.82 -5.65
C GLU A 13 -7.35 8.63 -6.27
N CYS A 14 -6.23 7.98 -6.58
CA CYS A 14 -5.09 8.66 -7.19
C CYS A 14 -5.40 9.03 -8.65
N VAL A 15 -6.20 8.24 -9.37
CA VAL A 15 -6.65 8.58 -10.74
C VAL A 15 -7.41 9.90 -10.73
N GLN A 16 -8.37 10.09 -9.82
CA GLN A 16 -9.14 11.34 -9.73
C GLN A 16 -8.23 12.57 -9.56
N LEU A 17 -7.20 12.47 -8.70
CA LEU A 17 -6.24 13.55 -8.50
C LEU A 17 -5.37 13.83 -9.74
N ILE A 18 -5.03 12.79 -10.50
CA ILE A 18 -4.31 12.95 -11.78
C ILE A 18 -5.19 13.72 -12.78
N GLU A 19 -6.47 13.38 -12.88
CA GLU A 19 -7.41 14.06 -13.79
C GLU A 19 -7.61 15.52 -13.40
N GLU A 20 -7.73 15.81 -12.11
CA GLU A 20 -7.87 17.17 -11.60
C GLU A 20 -6.60 18.00 -11.87
N TYR A 21 -5.42 17.39 -11.70
CA TYR A 21 -4.14 18.02 -12.01
C TYR A 21 -3.98 18.29 -13.52
N GLU A 22 -4.33 17.33 -14.37
CA GLU A 22 -4.32 17.48 -15.83
C GLU A 22 -5.27 18.60 -16.28
N LYS A 23 -6.47 18.66 -15.70
CA LYS A 23 -7.46 19.71 -15.96
C LYS A 23 -6.92 21.07 -15.55
N CYS A 24 -6.38 21.20 -14.34
CA CYS A 24 -5.79 22.45 -13.87
C CYS A 24 -4.67 22.95 -14.79
N ASN A 25 -3.79 22.05 -15.24
CA ASN A 25 -2.71 22.38 -16.18
C ASN A 25 -3.21 22.80 -17.56
N LYS A 26 -4.32 22.21 -18.03
CA LYS A 26 -4.93 22.54 -19.32
C LYS A 26 -5.56 23.93 -19.28
N GLU A 27 -6.27 24.26 -18.20
CA GLU A 27 -6.92 25.55 -18.00
C GLU A 27 -5.90 26.67 -17.73
N ASN A 28 -4.83 26.37 -17.00
CA ASN A 28 -3.84 27.35 -16.53
C ASN A 28 -2.49 27.25 -17.25
N LYS A 29 -2.50 27.07 -18.58
CA LYS A 29 -1.29 26.78 -19.38
C LYS A 29 -0.11 27.74 -19.13
N TYR A 30 -0.41 29.03 -18.88
CA TYR A 30 0.59 30.06 -18.57
C TYR A 30 0.84 30.22 -17.07
N MET A 31 -0.20 30.10 -16.23
CA MET A 31 -0.09 30.27 -14.76
C MET A 31 0.38 29.01 -14.02
N ARG A 32 0.57 27.88 -14.69
CA ARG A 32 1.17 26.67 -14.10
C ARG A 32 2.54 26.94 -13.45
N TYR A 33 3.28 27.93 -13.98
CA TYR A 33 4.57 28.36 -13.45
C TYR A 33 4.47 29.29 -12.23
N MET A 34 3.28 29.82 -11.95
CA MET A 34 2.99 30.65 -10.77
C MET A 34 2.46 29.82 -9.58
N GLY A 35 2.41 28.49 -9.70
CA GLY A 35 2.02 27.60 -8.60
C GLY A 35 0.52 27.40 -8.42
N VAL A 36 -0.33 27.82 -9.37
CA VAL A 36 -1.80 27.70 -9.29
C VAL A 36 -2.26 26.25 -9.07
N CYS A 37 -1.55 25.27 -9.63
CA CYS A 37 -1.90 23.85 -9.49
C CYS A 37 -1.09 23.12 -8.40
N SER A 38 -0.30 23.84 -7.58
CA SER A 38 0.63 23.22 -6.63
C SER A 38 -0.04 22.41 -5.54
N ASP A 39 -1.21 22.83 -5.05
CA ASP A 39 -1.95 22.08 -4.03
C ASP A 39 -2.45 20.73 -4.56
N ILE A 40 -3.00 20.73 -5.78
CA ILE A 40 -3.45 19.51 -6.45
C ILE A 40 -2.25 18.61 -6.74
N GLN A 41 -1.14 19.19 -7.21
CA GLN A 41 0.11 18.47 -7.45
C GLN A 41 0.65 17.80 -6.19
N TYR A 42 0.59 18.48 -5.03
CA TYR A 42 1.03 17.93 -3.75
C TYR A 42 0.16 16.74 -3.34
N LYS A 43 -1.18 16.90 -3.39
CA LYS A 43 -2.13 15.82 -3.07
C LYS A 43 -1.93 14.61 -3.98
N MET A 44 -1.84 14.84 -5.28
CA MET A 44 -1.60 13.81 -6.28
C MET A 44 -0.28 13.06 -6.01
N THR A 45 0.80 13.80 -5.75
CA THR A 45 2.12 13.19 -5.48
C THR A 45 2.09 12.39 -4.18
N ALA A 46 1.45 12.90 -3.13
CA ALA A 46 1.31 12.19 -1.87
C ALA A 46 0.53 10.88 -2.02
N CYS A 47 -0.54 10.89 -2.83
CA CYS A 47 -1.34 9.70 -3.15
C CYS A 47 -0.49 8.63 -3.83
N ILE A 48 0.18 8.98 -4.94
CA ILE A 48 1.01 8.03 -5.71
C ILE A 48 2.15 7.48 -4.83
N GLN A 49 2.78 8.31 -4.01
CA GLN A 49 3.82 7.84 -3.10
C GLN A 49 3.29 6.89 -2.03
N LYS A 50 2.10 7.13 -1.49
CA LYS A 50 1.45 6.22 -0.54
C LYS A 50 1.18 4.88 -1.22
N GLU A 51 0.60 4.90 -2.42
CA GLU A 51 0.31 3.70 -3.20
C GLU A 51 1.58 2.86 -3.48
N LEU A 52 2.69 3.52 -3.80
CA LEU A 52 3.99 2.86 -4.00
C LEU A 52 4.53 2.26 -2.70
N ARG A 53 4.39 2.95 -1.56
CA ARG A 53 4.78 2.42 -0.25
C ARG A 53 3.95 1.20 0.12
N ASP A 54 2.64 1.27 -0.08
CA ASP A 54 1.72 0.17 0.24
C ASP A 54 2.05 -1.06 -0.62
N ARG A 55 2.27 -0.88 -1.93
CA ARG A 55 2.73 -1.96 -2.83
C ARG A 55 4.06 -2.58 -2.38
N ARG A 56 5.02 -1.75 -1.96
CA ARG A 56 6.32 -2.25 -1.44
C ARG A 56 6.16 -3.01 -0.13
N ASN A 57 5.33 -2.52 0.78
CA ASN A 57 5.06 -3.17 2.07
C ASN A 57 4.44 -4.55 1.84
N ILE A 58 3.39 -4.63 1.02
CA ILE A 58 2.74 -5.89 0.63
C ILE A 58 3.76 -6.82 -0.04
N GLY A 59 4.60 -6.31 -0.93
CA GLY A 59 5.69 -7.08 -1.55
C GLY A 59 6.64 -7.67 -0.50
N GLY A 60 7.11 -6.85 0.43
CA GLY A 60 8.01 -7.26 1.52
C GLY A 60 7.39 -8.29 2.48
N GLU A 61 6.12 -8.11 2.85
CA GLU A 61 5.38 -9.06 3.69
C GLU A 61 5.20 -10.40 2.99
N ASN A 62 4.84 -10.39 1.70
CA ASN A 62 4.70 -11.60 0.90
C ASN A 62 6.03 -12.35 0.75
N LEU A 63 7.14 -11.64 0.61
CA LEU A 63 8.48 -12.25 0.58
C LEU A 63 8.80 -12.93 1.91
N LYS A 64 8.65 -12.23 3.04
CA LYS A 64 8.88 -12.80 4.38
C LYS A 64 7.99 -14.02 4.64
N LYS A 65 6.73 -13.97 4.21
CA LYS A 65 5.80 -15.10 4.32
C LYS A 65 6.30 -16.30 3.53
N LYS A 66 6.70 -16.11 2.27
CA LYS A 66 7.27 -17.18 1.44
C LYS A 66 8.56 -17.76 2.03
N GLU A 67 9.42 -16.93 2.59
CA GLU A 67 10.64 -17.38 3.27
C GLU A 67 10.32 -18.25 4.48
N LEU A 68 9.38 -17.81 5.32
CA LEU A 68 8.93 -18.56 6.49
C LEU A 68 8.28 -19.89 6.08
N GLU A 69 7.43 -19.90 5.06
CA GLU A 69 6.82 -21.11 4.50
C GLU A 69 7.88 -22.08 3.97
N ASN A 70 8.87 -21.57 3.24
CA ASN A 70 9.97 -22.39 2.72
C ASN A 70 10.83 -22.97 3.84
N TYR A 71 11.07 -22.21 4.91
CA TYR A 71 11.78 -22.68 6.09
C TYR A 71 10.98 -23.77 6.83
N ALA A 72 9.68 -23.57 7.03
CA ALA A 72 8.80 -24.55 7.64
C ALA A 72 8.69 -25.85 6.81
N LYS A 73 8.71 -25.77 5.47
CA LYS A 73 8.77 -26.96 4.61
C LYS A 73 10.05 -27.78 4.79
N LYS A 74 11.18 -27.11 5.05
CA LYS A 74 12.48 -27.76 5.25
C LYS A 74 12.68 -28.27 6.68
N ASN A 75 11.94 -27.73 7.66
CA ASN A 75 12.07 -28.08 9.06
C ASN A 75 10.71 -28.47 9.67
N PRO A 76 10.42 -29.79 9.80
CA PRO A 76 9.11 -30.26 10.27
C PRO A 76 8.84 -29.94 11.75
N GLU A 77 9.88 -29.88 12.59
CA GLU A 77 9.75 -29.49 14.00
C GLU A 77 9.31 -28.02 14.12
N PHE A 78 9.92 -27.15 13.33
CA PHE A 78 9.53 -25.74 13.25
C PHE A 78 8.10 -25.58 12.76
N ALA A 79 7.68 -26.36 11.76
CA ALA A 79 6.31 -26.31 11.25
C ALA A 79 5.27 -26.70 12.31
N ALA A 80 5.55 -27.73 13.12
CA ALA A 80 4.69 -28.11 14.24
C ALA A 80 4.59 -27.01 15.30
N LYS A 81 5.72 -26.39 15.65
CA LYS A 81 5.77 -25.27 16.60
C LYS A 81 5.02 -24.03 16.11
N LEU A 82 5.12 -23.72 14.81
CA LEU A 82 4.42 -22.59 14.20
C LEU A 82 2.90 -22.77 14.28
N LYS A 83 2.39 -23.96 13.96
CA LYS A 83 0.95 -24.29 14.08
C LYS A 83 0.45 -24.14 15.51
N LEU A 84 1.20 -24.68 16.48
CA LEU A 84 0.86 -24.55 17.89
C LEU A 84 0.76 -23.09 18.32
N TYR A 85 1.70 -22.24 17.88
CA TYR A 85 1.67 -20.81 18.16
C TYR A 85 0.45 -20.10 17.56
N GLU A 86 0.09 -20.42 16.31
CA GLU A 86 -1.11 -19.88 15.65
C GLU A 86 -2.40 -20.27 16.38
N GLU A 87 -2.51 -21.53 16.80
CA GLU A 87 -3.65 -22.02 17.60
C GLU A 87 -3.76 -21.32 18.95
N LEU A 88 -2.64 -21.12 19.65
CA LEU A 88 -2.62 -20.38 20.92
C LEU A 88 -3.05 -18.92 20.72
N LYS A 89 -2.54 -18.25 19.68
CA LYS A 89 -2.89 -16.87 19.35
C LYS A 89 -4.38 -16.72 19.02
N ALA A 90 -4.97 -17.68 18.29
CA ALA A 90 -6.39 -17.69 17.99
C ALA A 90 -7.26 -17.84 19.26
N LYS A 91 -6.82 -18.69 20.21
CA LYS A 91 -7.50 -18.85 21.51
C LYS A 91 -7.46 -17.58 22.35
N GLU A 92 -6.33 -16.89 22.39
CA GLU A 92 -6.19 -15.61 23.11
C GLU A 92 -7.10 -14.51 22.52
N GLN A 93 -7.22 -14.44 21.20
CA GLN A 93 -8.11 -13.47 20.55
C GLN A 93 -9.59 -13.75 20.83
N ASN A 94 -10.00 -15.02 20.87
CA ASN A 94 -11.36 -15.41 21.21
C ASN A 94 -11.70 -15.08 22.68
N GLN A 95 -10.76 -15.23 23.61
CA GLN A 95 -10.96 -14.84 25.01
C GLN A 95 -11.10 -13.32 25.18
N LYS A 96 -10.40 -12.52 24.37
CA LYS A 96 -10.52 -11.04 24.39
C LYS A 96 -11.82 -10.52 23.78
N ASN A 97 -12.51 -11.32 22.96
CA ASN A 97 -13.72 -10.94 22.24
C ASN A 97 -15.02 -11.48 22.87
N GLN A 98 -14.96 -12.14 24.03
CA GLN A 98 -16.17 -12.45 24.81
C GLN A 98 -16.62 -11.19 25.58
N PRO A 99 -17.81 -10.61 25.29
CA PRO A 99 -18.36 -9.55 26.12
C PRO A 99 -18.73 -10.12 27.49
N SER A 100 -18.35 -9.42 28.56
CA SER A 100 -18.92 -9.65 29.91
C SER A 100 -20.40 -9.30 29.95
#